data_AF-A0A7C2L7Y2-F1
#
_entry.id   AF-A0A7C2L7Y2-F1
#
_cell.length_a   1.000
_cell.length_b   1.000
_cell.length_c   1.000
_cell.angle_alpha   90.00
_cell.angle_beta   90.00
_cell.angle_gamma   90.00
#
_symmetry.space_group_name_H-M   'P 1'
#
loop_
_entity.id
_entity.type
_entity.pdbx_description
1 polymer ?
#
loop_
_entity_poly.entity_id
_entity_poly.type
_entity_poly.pdbx_seq_one_letter_code
_entity_poly.pdbx_strand_id
1 'polypeptide(L)'
;MGKSIPVITILLGIYVVLEDAPRAQTSMHHLKHALTKRERSVQEIETVWLWTRDVPADPSAIQRLEQDVKRALDSHPPSERRAVEPGIRRMYARLAYGFRQRARWIVKGFSEGYMFTGELPVIGAENIVVPYRAALYPTGVLQHEQGLTAIPYAMWILHEPVIALAITGFAPTRWLSDIRLVSESKNGSYVTLYGKFDPPDSPLNPYSTTSPAEFTLDAGKGHALTSVRLERSDGTVLLLQVKRWKRYQDLWLPQEIEVTGGLRNNVQKLSLLEVRPSNKIPPEWLRPGIPVKDVRLGDAGVIYPLPERRLPPLQEIQELAKVSPDRPERLPGQEPSLDAGVWRFLPPVVLVAIGVYWYWRVSRAERRA
;
A
#
# COMPACT_ATOMS: atom_id res chain seq x y z
N MET A 1 -7.20 -54.99 -77.56
CA MET A 1 -6.89 -55.44 -76.19
C MET A 1 -6.31 -54.28 -75.40
N GLY A 2 -7.17 -53.41 -74.89
CA GLY A 2 -6.78 -52.25 -74.08
C GLY A 2 -7.03 -52.55 -72.61
N LYS A 3 -5.97 -52.54 -71.81
CA LYS A 3 -6.03 -52.80 -70.36
C LYS A 3 -6.66 -51.59 -69.65
N SER A 4 -7.74 -51.85 -68.93
CA SER A 4 -8.34 -50.97 -67.94
C SER A 4 -7.40 -50.81 -66.73
N ILE A 5 -6.98 -49.57 -66.45
CA ILE A 5 -6.27 -49.19 -65.22
C ILE A 5 -7.32 -48.66 -64.24
N PRO A 6 -7.42 -49.18 -63.01
CA PRO A 6 -8.29 -48.58 -62.00
C PRO A 6 -7.68 -47.27 -61.50
N VAL A 7 -8.45 -46.19 -61.58
CA VAL A 7 -8.16 -44.91 -60.95
C VAL A 7 -8.34 -45.10 -59.44
N ILE A 8 -7.22 -45.24 -58.72
CA ILE A 8 -7.21 -45.14 -57.26
C ILE A 8 -7.17 -43.65 -56.93
N THR A 9 -8.30 -43.12 -56.48
CA THR A 9 -8.37 -41.79 -55.86
C THR A 9 -7.67 -41.86 -54.51
N ILE A 10 -6.40 -41.45 -54.47
CA ILE A 10 -5.68 -41.20 -53.23
C ILE A 10 -6.15 -39.84 -52.70
N LEU A 11 -7.03 -39.87 -51.70
CA LEU A 11 -7.31 -38.74 -50.81
C LEU A 11 -6.04 -38.45 -50.01
N LEU A 12 -5.17 -37.61 -50.55
CA LEU A 12 -4.11 -36.95 -49.79
C LEU A 12 -4.78 -35.92 -48.88
N GLY A 13 -5.14 -36.37 -47.69
CA GLY A 13 -5.39 -35.49 -46.55
C GLY A 13 -4.10 -34.72 -46.26
N ILE A 14 -4.05 -33.46 -46.70
CA ILE A 14 -3.03 -32.52 -46.24
C ILE A 14 -3.35 -32.25 -44.77
N TYR A 15 -2.76 -33.05 -43.88
CA TYR A 15 -2.47 -32.60 -42.52
C TYR A 15 -1.45 -31.47 -42.66
N VAL A 16 -1.95 -30.24 -42.76
CA VAL A 16 -1.12 -29.08 -42.38
C VAL A 16 -0.90 -29.24 -40.89
N VAL A 17 0.20 -29.90 -40.54
CA VAL A 17 0.86 -29.66 -39.26
C VAL A 17 1.20 -28.18 -39.32
N LEU A 18 0.35 -27.36 -38.71
CA LEU A 18 0.71 -26.01 -38.31
C LEU A 18 1.87 -26.21 -37.33
N GLU A 19 3.09 -26.24 -37.86
CA GLU A 19 4.28 -26.01 -37.08
C GLU A 19 4.00 -24.79 -36.22
N ASP A 20 4.11 -24.96 -34.90
CA ASP A 20 3.98 -23.91 -33.91
C ASP A 20 4.70 -22.67 -34.42
N ALA A 21 3.92 -21.68 -34.87
CA ALA A 21 4.44 -20.34 -35.10
C ALA A 21 5.25 -19.96 -33.85
N PRO A 22 6.48 -19.45 -33.98
CA PRO A 22 7.30 -19.14 -32.83
C PRO A 22 6.50 -18.21 -31.93
N ARG A 23 6.03 -18.74 -30.79
CA ARG A 23 5.22 -18.02 -29.82
C ARG A 23 6.07 -16.84 -29.40
N ALA A 24 5.62 -15.63 -29.74
CA ALA A 24 6.35 -14.41 -29.47
C ALA A 24 6.43 -14.25 -27.96
N GLN A 25 7.52 -14.75 -27.37
CA GLN A 25 7.80 -14.58 -25.96
C GLN A 25 7.88 -13.07 -25.72
N THR A 26 6.88 -12.49 -25.03
CA THR A 26 6.92 -11.06 -24.72
C THR A 26 8.19 -10.77 -23.95
N SER A 27 9.14 -10.07 -24.56
CA SER A 27 10.36 -9.68 -23.85
C SER A 27 10.01 -8.74 -22.69
N MET A 28 10.77 -8.78 -21.60
CA MET A 28 10.62 -7.84 -20.49
C MET A 28 10.66 -6.38 -20.96
N HIS A 29 11.44 -6.09 -22.01
CA HIS A 29 11.49 -4.79 -22.64
C HIS A 29 10.14 -4.37 -23.25
N HIS A 30 9.52 -5.24 -24.06
CA HIS A 30 8.20 -4.97 -24.64
C HIS A 30 7.12 -4.78 -23.57
N LEU A 31 7.15 -5.61 -22.52
CA LEU A 31 6.21 -5.48 -21.42
C LEU A 31 6.38 -4.16 -20.67
N LYS A 32 7.63 -3.77 -20.33
CA LYS A 32 7.92 -2.47 -19.69
C LYS A 32 7.43 -1.30 -20.54
N HIS A 33 7.63 -1.36 -21.86
CA HIS A 33 7.12 -0.34 -22.78
C HIS A 33 5.59 -0.29 -22.79
N ALA A 34 4.91 -1.44 -22.88
CA ALA A 34 3.45 -1.51 -22.85
C ALA A 34 2.86 -0.98 -21.54
N LEU A 35 3.44 -1.35 -20.40
CA LEU A 35 3.05 -0.87 -19.08
C LEU A 35 3.26 0.65 -18.94
N THR A 36 4.40 1.17 -19.42
CA THR A 36 4.68 2.62 -19.41
C THR A 36 3.67 3.39 -20.28
N LYS A 37 3.34 2.87 -21.46
CA LYS A 37 2.31 3.45 -22.34
C LYS A 37 0.95 3.48 -21.64
N ARG A 38 0.56 2.37 -21.00
CA ARG A 38 -0.69 2.28 -20.25
C ARG A 38 -0.73 3.29 -19.10
N GLU A 39 0.34 3.36 -18.30
CA GLU A 39 0.44 4.29 -17.18
C GLU A 39 0.21 5.73 -17.64
N ARG A 40 0.85 6.16 -18.74
CA ARG A 40 0.61 7.48 -19.35
C ARG A 40 -0.85 7.69 -19.73
N SER A 41 -1.50 6.69 -20.34
CA SER A 41 -2.92 6.79 -20.67
C SER A 41 -3.83 6.91 -19.44
N VAL A 42 -3.49 6.26 -18.33
CA VAL A 42 -4.27 6.39 -17.08
C VAL A 42 -4.02 7.75 -16.41
N GLN A 43 -2.85 8.37 -16.61
CA GLN A 43 -2.59 9.74 -16.12
C GLN A 43 -3.42 10.81 -16.82
N GLU A 44 -3.95 10.53 -18.02
CA GLU A 44 -4.85 11.43 -18.76
C GLU A 44 -6.27 11.49 -18.18
N ILE A 45 -6.58 10.63 -17.21
CA ILE A 45 -7.92 10.53 -16.63
C ILE A 45 -7.92 10.79 -15.13
N GLU A 46 -9.09 11.18 -14.66
CA GLU A 46 -9.47 11.25 -13.27
C GLU A 46 -10.58 10.23 -13.01
N THR A 47 -10.46 9.49 -11.92
CA THR A 47 -11.38 8.42 -11.54
C THR A 47 -11.91 8.65 -10.14
N VAL A 48 -13.19 8.35 -9.94
CA VAL A 48 -13.85 8.42 -8.64
C VAL A 48 -14.18 7.01 -8.19
N TRP A 49 -13.73 6.65 -7.00
CA TRP A 49 -13.86 5.33 -6.41
C TRP A 49 -14.68 5.38 -5.13
N LEU A 50 -15.58 4.42 -4.97
CA LEU A 50 -16.12 4.06 -3.67
C LEU A 50 -15.29 2.91 -3.11
N TRP A 51 -14.61 3.14 -2.00
CA TRP A 51 -13.94 2.10 -1.24
C TRP A 51 -14.78 1.71 -0.04
N THR A 52 -14.90 0.40 0.18
CA THR A 52 -15.54 -0.16 1.37
C THR A 52 -14.63 -1.20 1.98
N ARG A 53 -14.51 -1.19 3.30
CA ARG A 53 -13.73 -2.16 4.06
C ARG A 53 -14.58 -2.77 5.16
N ASP A 54 -14.65 -4.09 5.17
CA ASP A 54 -15.27 -4.88 6.23
C ASP A 54 -14.17 -5.44 7.13
N VAL A 55 -14.10 -4.93 8.36
CA VAL A 55 -13.22 -5.44 9.41
C VAL A 55 -14.01 -6.44 10.24
N PRO A 56 -13.64 -7.73 10.26
CA PRO A 56 -14.35 -8.73 11.03
C PRO A 56 -14.23 -8.47 12.54
N ALA A 57 -15.20 -8.98 13.30
CA ALA A 57 -15.09 -9.02 14.76
C ALA A 57 -13.89 -9.88 15.17
N ASP A 58 -13.16 -9.45 16.20
CA ASP A 58 -12.12 -10.27 16.83
C ASP A 58 -12.59 -10.66 18.24
N PRO A 59 -13.08 -11.91 18.44
CA PRO A 59 -13.53 -12.38 19.73
C PRO A 59 -12.44 -12.28 20.82
N SER A 60 -11.17 -12.43 20.45
CA SER A 60 -10.03 -12.27 21.37
C SER A 60 -9.74 -10.80 21.70
N ALA A 61 -10.15 -9.88 20.83
CA ALA A 61 -10.10 -8.45 21.11
C ALA A 61 -11.16 -8.03 22.13
N ILE A 62 -12.27 -8.76 22.32
CA ILE A 62 -13.31 -8.41 23.31
C ILE A 62 -12.71 -8.37 24.74
N GLN A 63 -11.88 -9.35 25.11
CA GLN A 63 -11.23 -9.35 26.43
C GLN A 63 -10.16 -8.27 26.56
N ARG A 64 -9.38 -8.01 25.49
CA ARG A 64 -8.42 -6.89 25.45
C ARG A 64 -9.16 -5.54 25.55
N LEU A 65 -10.36 -5.47 24.99
CA LEU A 65 -11.22 -4.30 25.00
C LEU A 65 -11.58 -3.86 26.39
N GLU A 66 -12.07 -4.78 27.23
CA GLU A 66 -12.47 -4.44 28.59
C GLU A 66 -11.26 -3.99 29.42
N GLN A 67 -10.07 -4.54 29.15
CA GLN A 67 -8.83 -4.08 29.77
C GLN A 67 -8.38 -2.69 29.28
N ASP A 68 -8.55 -2.39 27.99
CA ASP A 68 -8.22 -1.09 27.40
C ASP A 68 -9.24 -0.01 27.82
N VAL A 69 -10.54 -0.35 27.86
CA VAL A 69 -11.61 0.51 28.40
C VAL A 69 -11.33 0.81 29.86
N LYS A 70 -10.97 -0.20 30.67
CA LYS A 70 -10.59 0.01 32.06
C LYS A 70 -9.39 0.95 32.19
N ARG A 71 -8.33 0.72 31.41
CA ARG A 71 -7.15 1.62 31.39
C ARG A 71 -7.50 3.05 30.97
N ALA A 72 -8.34 3.23 29.95
CA ALA A 72 -8.79 4.53 29.48
C ALA A 72 -9.68 5.24 30.52
N LEU A 73 -10.52 4.51 31.25
CA LEU A 73 -11.29 5.07 32.36
C LEU A 73 -10.38 5.44 33.54
N ASP A 74 -9.35 4.64 33.80
CA ASP A 74 -8.40 4.89 34.88
C ASP A 74 -7.54 6.15 34.63
N SER A 75 -7.34 6.55 33.37
CA SER A 75 -6.68 7.82 33.01
C SER A 75 -7.56 9.05 33.17
N HIS A 76 -8.85 8.89 33.54
CA HIS A 76 -9.77 10.00 33.81
C HIS A 76 -10.05 10.15 35.31
N PRO A 77 -10.26 11.39 35.81
CA PRO A 77 -10.69 11.63 37.19
C PRO A 77 -11.97 10.85 37.52
N PRO A 78 -12.13 10.29 38.74
CA PRO A 78 -13.31 9.50 39.12
C PRO A 78 -14.66 10.20 38.86
N SER A 79 -14.70 11.52 39.00
CA SER A 79 -15.85 12.37 38.74
C SER A 79 -16.27 12.42 37.26
N GLU A 80 -15.34 12.21 36.34
CA GLU A 80 -15.57 12.32 34.88
C GLU A 80 -15.82 10.97 34.21
N ARG A 81 -15.41 9.86 34.85
CA ARG A 81 -15.51 8.50 34.29
C ARG A 81 -16.92 8.14 33.81
N ARG A 82 -17.96 8.46 34.58
CA ARG A 82 -19.35 8.19 34.20
C ARG A 82 -19.79 8.93 32.94
N ALA A 83 -19.23 10.11 32.68
CA ALA A 83 -19.55 10.90 31.49
C ALA A 83 -18.80 10.39 30.24
N VAL A 84 -17.55 9.93 30.39
CA VAL A 84 -16.71 9.49 29.25
C VAL A 84 -16.87 8.01 28.90
N GLU A 85 -17.29 7.16 29.84
CA GLU A 85 -17.42 5.71 29.65
C GLU A 85 -18.27 5.31 28.42
N PRO A 86 -19.47 5.88 28.19
CA PRO A 86 -20.26 5.52 27.01
C PRO A 86 -19.58 5.89 25.69
N GLY A 87 -18.74 6.92 25.68
CA GLY A 87 -17.96 7.33 24.51
C GLY A 87 -16.81 6.36 24.24
N ILE A 88 -16.03 6.04 25.28
CA ILE A 88 -14.92 5.09 25.23
C ILE A 88 -15.44 3.71 24.79
N ARG A 89 -16.49 3.19 25.43
CA ARG A 89 -17.09 1.89 25.06
C ARG A 89 -17.58 1.86 23.62
N ARG A 90 -18.19 2.92 23.10
CA ARG A 90 -18.61 3.00 21.69
C ARG A 90 -17.44 2.96 20.71
N MET A 91 -16.36 3.66 21.02
CA MET A 91 -15.15 3.67 20.18
C MET A 91 -14.53 2.27 20.08
N TYR A 92 -14.41 1.61 21.23
CA TYR A 92 -13.79 0.31 21.37
C TYR A 92 -14.70 -0.84 20.89
N ALA A 93 -16.01 -0.79 21.12
CA ALA A 93 -16.97 -1.82 20.69
C ALA A 93 -16.89 -2.09 19.17
N ARG A 94 -16.64 -1.07 18.35
CA ARG A 94 -16.45 -1.24 16.90
C ARG A 94 -15.27 -2.15 16.56
N LEU A 95 -14.16 -2.06 17.30
CA LEU A 95 -12.99 -2.93 17.09
C LEU A 95 -13.27 -4.37 17.51
N ALA A 96 -14.10 -4.57 18.54
CA ALA A 96 -14.42 -5.88 19.08
C ALA A 96 -15.51 -6.62 18.27
N TYR A 97 -16.54 -5.91 17.83
CA TYR A 97 -17.68 -6.47 17.09
C TYR A 97 -17.55 -6.36 15.57
N GLY A 98 -16.44 -5.80 15.08
CA GLY A 98 -16.23 -5.52 13.67
C GLY A 98 -16.96 -4.25 13.22
N PHE A 99 -16.56 -3.73 12.07
CA PHE A 99 -17.11 -2.51 11.52
C PHE A 99 -16.91 -2.42 10.01
N ARG A 100 -17.79 -1.66 9.36
CA ARG A 100 -17.67 -1.30 7.95
C ARG A 100 -17.20 0.14 7.82
N GLN A 101 -16.17 0.37 7.04
CA GLN A 101 -15.76 1.70 6.58
C GLN A 101 -16.15 1.93 5.14
N ARG A 102 -16.43 3.19 4.81
CA ARG A 102 -16.68 3.65 3.46
C ARG A 102 -15.93 4.96 3.24
N ALA A 103 -15.27 5.10 2.10
CA ALA A 103 -14.68 6.35 1.68
C ALA A 103 -14.90 6.56 0.19
N ARG A 104 -15.01 7.82 -0.21
CA ARG A 104 -14.99 8.22 -1.61
C ARG A 104 -13.62 8.79 -1.93
N TRP A 105 -12.96 8.25 -2.93
CA TRP A 105 -11.65 8.70 -3.40
C TRP A 105 -11.74 9.25 -4.81
N ILE A 106 -10.95 10.27 -5.07
CA ILE A 106 -10.70 10.83 -6.40
C ILE A 106 -9.22 10.61 -6.67
N VAL A 107 -8.93 9.92 -7.76
CA VAL A 107 -7.58 9.60 -8.22
C VAL A 107 -7.36 10.25 -9.57
N LYS A 108 -6.37 11.12 -9.69
CA LYS A 108 -6.02 11.80 -10.95
C LYS A 108 -4.52 11.81 -11.20
N GLY A 109 -4.11 11.64 -12.45
CA GLY A 109 -2.72 11.86 -12.83
C GLY A 109 -2.33 13.34 -12.75
N PHE A 110 -1.09 13.62 -12.38
CA PHE A 110 -0.49 14.95 -12.46
C PHE A 110 1.04 14.82 -12.67
N SER A 111 1.61 15.57 -13.62
CA SER A 111 3.06 15.52 -13.91
C SER A 111 3.60 14.07 -14.02
N GLU A 112 4.43 13.62 -13.08
CA GLU A 112 5.03 12.28 -13.01
C GLU A 112 4.40 11.34 -11.95
N GLY A 113 3.26 11.73 -11.36
CA GLY A 113 2.62 11.01 -10.25
C GLY A 113 1.10 10.99 -10.30
N TYR A 114 0.50 10.58 -9.18
CA TYR A 114 -0.95 10.49 -8.99
C TYR A 114 -1.38 11.17 -7.70
N MET A 115 -2.49 11.89 -7.76
CA MET A 115 -3.08 12.56 -6.62
C MET A 115 -4.27 11.77 -6.13
N PHE A 116 -4.35 11.65 -4.81
CA PHE A 116 -5.45 11.08 -4.07
C PHE A 116 -6.10 12.19 -3.27
N THR A 117 -7.42 12.35 -3.44
CA THR A 117 -8.23 13.17 -2.53
C THR A 117 -9.45 12.38 -2.11
N GLY A 118 -9.88 12.53 -0.87
CA GLY A 118 -11.06 11.83 -0.40
C GLY A 118 -11.49 12.24 0.99
N GLU A 119 -12.64 11.73 1.38
CA GLU A 119 -13.23 11.97 2.70
C GLU A 119 -13.22 10.64 3.46
N LEU A 120 -12.47 10.61 4.56
CA LEU A 120 -12.49 9.48 5.49
C LEU A 120 -13.37 9.88 6.68
N PRO A 121 -14.54 9.25 6.88
CA PRO A 121 -15.30 9.48 8.10
C PRO A 121 -14.48 8.98 9.29
N VAL A 122 -14.25 9.85 10.28
CA VAL A 122 -13.54 9.48 11.50
C VAL A 122 -14.42 8.56 12.32
N ILE A 123 -13.88 7.38 12.66
CA ILE A 123 -14.60 6.40 13.45
C ILE A 123 -14.88 6.99 14.84
N GLY A 124 -16.16 7.21 15.16
CA GLY A 124 -16.62 7.60 16.51
C GLY A 124 -17.35 8.94 16.55
N ALA A 125 -17.27 9.73 15.48
CA ALA A 125 -18.03 10.97 15.34
C ALA A 125 -18.57 11.07 13.90
N GLU A 126 -19.84 10.74 13.71
CA GLU A 126 -20.51 10.73 12.40
C GLU A 126 -20.50 12.10 11.69
N ASN A 127 -20.16 13.17 12.42
CA ASN A 127 -20.06 14.53 11.93
C ASN A 127 -18.62 14.99 11.66
N ILE A 128 -17.61 14.15 11.87
CA ILE A 128 -16.21 14.50 11.62
C ILE A 128 -15.74 13.76 10.36
N VAL A 129 -15.72 14.50 9.26
CA VAL A 129 -15.09 14.08 8.01
C VAL A 129 -13.67 14.64 8.01
N VAL A 130 -12.67 13.75 7.97
CA VAL A 130 -11.28 14.18 7.77
C VAL A 130 -10.98 14.14 6.27
N PRO A 131 -10.76 15.31 5.64
CA PRO A 131 -10.31 15.34 4.27
C PRO A 131 -8.89 14.76 4.21
N TYR A 132 -8.68 13.85 3.27
CA TYR A 132 -7.38 13.26 2.99
C TYR A 132 -6.90 13.74 1.62
N ARG A 133 -5.64 14.18 1.55
CA ARG A 133 -4.98 14.63 0.33
C ARG A 133 -3.55 14.14 0.31
N ALA A 134 -3.15 13.45 -0.76
CA ALA A 134 -1.79 12.95 -0.92
C ALA A 134 -1.39 12.89 -2.40
N ALA A 135 -0.09 13.01 -2.64
CA ALA A 135 0.51 12.75 -3.94
C ALA A 135 1.39 11.50 -3.84
N LEU A 136 1.30 10.63 -4.85
CA LEU A 136 1.99 9.35 -4.92
C LEU A 136 2.93 9.35 -6.12
N TYR A 137 4.21 9.06 -5.87
CA TYR A 137 5.21 8.84 -6.90
C TYR A 137 5.69 7.39 -6.83
N PRO A 138 6.10 6.81 -7.96
CA PRO A 138 6.68 5.46 -7.98
C PRO A 138 7.90 5.34 -7.08
N THR A 139 8.63 6.44 -6.89
CA THR A 139 9.89 6.48 -6.15
C THR A 139 9.75 7.08 -4.76
N GLY A 140 8.62 7.60 -4.32
CA GLY A 140 8.54 8.28 -3.02
C GLY A 140 7.16 8.85 -2.67
N VAL A 141 7.01 9.27 -1.42
CA VAL A 141 5.74 9.72 -0.84
C VAL A 141 5.71 11.24 -0.69
N LEU A 142 4.64 11.92 -1.12
CA LEU A 142 4.48 13.36 -0.92
C LEU A 142 3.37 13.73 0.07
N GLN A 143 3.67 14.79 0.84
CA GLN A 143 3.18 15.17 2.16
C GLN A 143 1.93 16.09 2.17
N HIS A 144 1.24 16.16 3.32
CA HIS A 144 0.07 17.02 3.60
C HIS A 144 0.45 18.40 4.19
N GLU A 145 -0.45 19.39 4.06
CA GLU A 145 -0.34 20.85 4.36
C GLU A 145 0.18 21.27 5.76
N GLN A 146 0.46 20.35 6.68
CA GLN A 146 0.84 20.67 8.07
C GLN A 146 2.23 20.17 8.49
N GLY A 147 3.13 19.85 7.54
CA GLY A 147 4.51 19.51 7.90
C GLY A 147 4.67 18.17 8.64
N LEU A 148 3.60 17.37 8.76
CA LEU A 148 3.63 16.02 9.28
C LEU A 148 3.75 15.00 8.13
N THR A 149 4.75 14.14 8.21
CA THR A 149 4.98 13.08 7.23
C THR A 149 3.93 11.99 7.38
N ALA A 150 3.17 11.76 6.33
CA ALA A 150 2.53 10.48 6.12
C ALA A 150 3.49 9.61 5.30
N ILE A 151 4.23 8.69 5.95
CA ILE A 151 4.55 7.38 5.34
C ILE A 151 3.24 6.93 4.72
N PRO A 152 3.15 6.57 3.42
CA PRO A 152 1.92 6.75 2.64
C PRO A 152 0.75 6.43 3.56
N TYR A 153 -0.01 7.43 4.04
CA TYR A 153 -1.15 7.09 4.91
C TYR A 153 -2.24 6.42 4.07
N ALA A 154 -2.01 6.29 2.75
CA ALA A 154 -2.52 5.21 1.95
C ALA A 154 -2.37 3.87 2.69
N MET A 155 -1.25 3.45 3.28
CA MET A 155 -1.16 2.21 4.08
C MET A 155 -2.17 2.08 5.25
N TRP A 156 -2.80 3.16 5.72
CA TRP A 156 -3.92 3.12 6.68
C TRP A 156 -5.31 3.31 6.04
N ILE A 157 -5.38 3.79 4.80
CA ILE A 157 -6.62 4.10 4.07
C ILE A 157 -6.81 3.10 2.90
N LEU A 158 -5.81 3.00 2.03
CA LEU A 158 -5.48 1.89 1.14
C LEU A 158 -4.52 0.93 1.86
N HIS A 159 -5.05 0.12 2.77
CA HIS A 159 -4.27 -0.83 3.58
C HIS A 159 -3.39 -1.81 2.81
N GLU A 160 -3.34 -1.72 1.48
CA GLU A 160 -2.69 -2.62 0.55
C GLU A 160 -2.17 -1.81 -0.67
N PRO A 161 -0.86 -1.63 -0.88
CA PRO A 161 -0.29 -0.84 -1.97
C PRO A 161 -0.65 -1.40 -3.35
N VAL A 162 -0.94 -2.70 -3.41
CA VAL A 162 -1.48 -3.37 -4.61
C VAL A 162 -2.79 -2.74 -5.10
N ILE A 163 -3.59 -2.14 -4.21
CA ILE A 163 -4.80 -1.42 -4.61
C ILE A 163 -4.40 -0.17 -5.40
N ALA A 164 -3.38 0.57 -4.94
CA ALA A 164 -2.88 1.74 -5.65
C ALA A 164 -2.41 1.35 -7.06
N LEU A 165 -1.66 0.24 -7.21
CA LEU A 165 -1.25 -0.27 -8.52
C LEU A 165 -2.45 -0.56 -9.44
N ALA A 166 -3.49 -1.18 -8.90
CA ALA A 166 -4.68 -1.53 -9.67
C ALA A 166 -5.48 -0.29 -10.14
N ILE A 167 -5.68 0.71 -9.28
CA ILE A 167 -6.52 1.89 -9.60
C ILE A 167 -5.78 2.99 -10.34
N THR A 168 -4.47 3.13 -10.12
CA THR A 168 -3.63 4.10 -10.85
C THR A 168 -3.10 3.53 -12.17
N GLY A 169 -3.08 2.20 -12.33
CA GLY A 169 -2.44 1.58 -13.49
C GLY A 169 -0.93 1.78 -13.54
N PHE A 170 -0.29 2.08 -12.40
CA PHE A 170 1.16 2.10 -12.29
C PHE A 170 1.77 0.82 -12.83
N ALA A 171 2.88 0.96 -13.58
CA ALA A 171 3.66 -0.18 -14.01
C ALA A 171 4.22 -0.93 -12.78
N PRO A 172 3.82 -2.19 -12.51
CA PRO A 172 4.33 -2.93 -11.35
C PRO A 172 5.85 -3.07 -11.36
N THR A 173 6.46 -3.05 -12.54
CA THR A 173 7.91 -3.13 -12.74
C THR A 173 8.70 -1.96 -12.16
N ARG A 174 8.04 -0.88 -11.70
CA ARG A 174 8.66 0.25 -10.99
C ARG A 174 8.72 0.05 -9.47
N TRP A 175 7.95 -0.89 -8.93
CA TRP A 175 7.79 -1.13 -7.49
C TRP A 175 8.41 -2.46 -7.04
N LEU A 176 8.97 -3.20 -7.99
CA LEU A 176 9.41 -4.57 -7.78
C LEU A 176 10.89 -4.73 -8.12
N SER A 177 11.63 -5.41 -7.25
CA SER A 177 12.93 -6.01 -7.54
C SER A 177 12.78 -7.48 -7.93
N ASP A 178 13.89 -8.04 -8.43
CA ASP A 178 14.02 -9.46 -8.78
C ASP A 178 12.92 -9.96 -9.73
N ILE A 179 12.50 -9.09 -10.67
CA ILE A 179 11.35 -9.36 -11.52
C ILE A 179 11.64 -10.54 -12.45
N ARG A 180 10.82 -11.58 -12.35
CA ARG A 180 10.83 -12.74 -13.25
C ARG A 180 9.53 -12.79 -14.04
N LEU A 181 9.66 -12.87 -15.36
CA LEU A 181 8.56 -13.13 -16.27
C LEU A 181 8.45 -14.64 -16.46
N VAL A 182 7.35 -15.25 -16.00
CA VAL A 182 7.28 -16.73 -15.92
C VAL A 182 6.47 -17.34 -17.05
N SER A 183 5.40 -16.69 -17.52
CA SER A 183 4.64 -17.26 -18.64
C SER A 183 3.63 -16.30 -19.26
N GLU A 184 3.37 -16.56 -20.54
CA GLU A 184 2.10 -16.24 -21.17
C GLU A 184 1.14 -17.44 -20.97
N SER A 185 -0.14 -17.18 -20.73
CA SER A 185 -1.14 -18.26 -20.76
C SER A 185 -1.09 -18.99 -22.13
N LYS A 186 -1.63 -20.21 -22.23
CA LYS A 186 -1.63 -20.98 -23.51
C LYS A 186 -2.16 -20.21 -24.73
N ASN A 187 -2.89 -19.10 -24.51
CA ASN A 187 -3.48 -18.26 -25.54
C ASN A 187 -2.84 -16.86 -25.63
N GLY A 188 -1.71 -16.60 -24.95
CA GLY A 188 -1.04 -15.28 -24.94
C GLY A 188 -1.82 -14.17 -24.23
N SER A 189 -2.98 -14.49 -23.62
CA SER A 189 -3.91 -13.47 -23.13
C SER A 189 -3.52 -12.88 -21.79
N TYR A 190 -2.71 -13.60 -21.01
CA TYR A 190 -2.25 -13.17 -19.70
C TYR A 190 -0.75 -13.29 -19.58
N VAL A 191 -0.14 -12.32 -18.90
CA VAL A 191 1.27 -12.27 -18.57
C VAL A 191 1.42 -12.33 -17.04
N THR A 192 2.20 -13.29 -16.54
CA THR A 192 2.47 -13.41 -15.11
C THR A 192 3.88 -12.92 -14.77
N LEU A 193 3.93 -11.96 -13.84
CA LEU A 193 5.14 -11.41 -13.26
C LEU A 193 5.29 -11.87 -11.82
N TYR A 194 6.49 -12.26 -11.45
CA TYR A 194 6.89 -12.43 -10.06
C TYR A 194 7.89 -11.33 -9.72
N GLY A 195 7.73 -10.70 -8.57
CA GLY A 195 8.68 -9.70 -8.09
C GLY A 195 8.52 -9.50 -6.60
N LYS A 196 9.59 -9.07 -5.94
CA LYS A 196 9.49 -8.66 -4.53
C LYS A 196 9.19 -7.18 -4.52
N PHE A 197 8.29 -6.73 -3.64
CA PHE A 197 8.23 -5.31 -3.37
C PHE A 197 9.61 -4.87 -2.90
N ASP A 198 10.19 -3.89 -3.58
CA ASP A 198 11.42 -3.28 -3.07
C ASP A 198 11.13 -2.86 -1.64
N PRO A 199 11.88 -3.35 -0.64
CA PRO A 199 11.72 -2.83 0.70
C PRO A 199 12.01 -1.32 0.58
N PRO A 200 11.06 -0.41 0.86
CA PRO A 200 11.52 0.76 1.58
C PRO A 200 12.18 0.15 2.83
N ASP A 201 13.47 0.45 3.06
CA ASP A 201 14.26 -0.02 4.20
C ASP A 201 13.64 0.43 5.53
N SER A 202 12.47 -0.12 5.83
CA SER A 202 11.61 0.15 6.95
C SER A 202 11.25 -1.22 7.54
N PRO A 203 11.75 -1.57 8.73
CA PRO A 203 11.46 -2.83 9.40
C PRO A 203 9.97 -2.98 9.79
N LEU A 204 9.12 -2.01 9.43
CA LEU A 204 7.68 -1.99 9.64
C LEU A 204 6.87 -2.14 8.34
N ASN A 205 7.50 -2.44 7.20
CA ASN A 205 6.75 -2.69 5.97
C ASN A 205 5.93 -3.99 6.13
N PRO A 206 4.58 -3.93 6.25
CA PRO A 206 3.77 -5.16 6.37
C PRO A 206 3.75 -5.98 5.07
N TYR A 207 4.41 -5.50 4.01
CA TYR A 207 4.62 -6.18 2.74
C TYR A 207 6.07 -6.59 2.50
N SER A 208 6.93 -6.58 3.54
CA SER A 208 8.18 -7.33 3.44
C SER A 208 7.81 -8.81 3.28
N THR A 209 7.92 -9.32 2.06
CA THR A 209 7.47 -10.67 1.77
C THR A 209 8.63 -11.65 1.83
N THR A 210 8.33 -12.80 2.42
CA THR A 210 9.24 -13.95 2.40
C THR A 210 9.31 -14.56 1.00
N SER A 211 8.26 -14.40 0.19
CA SER A 211 8.16 -14.88 -1.20
C SER A 211 7.84 -13.75 -2.19
N PRO A 212 8.24 -13.88 -3.47
CA PRO A 212 7.87 -12.92 -4.50
C PRO A 212 6.34 -12.83 -4.67
N ALA A 213 5.83 -11.61 -4.82
CA ALA A 213 4.45 -11.34 -5.18
C ALA A 213 4.19 -11.75 -6.64
N GLU A 214 3.04 -12.37 -6.89
CA GLU A 214 2.58 -12.76 -8.23
C GLU A 214 1.60 -11.71 -8.75
N PHE A 215 1.87 -11.17 -9.94
CA PHE A 215 1.00 -10.23 -10.65
C PHE A 215 0.57 -10.83 -11.97
N THR A 216 -0.74 -10.85 -12.22
CA THR A 216 -1.31 -11.30 -13.49
C THR A 216 -1.81 -10.10 -14.28
N LEU A 217 -1.32 -9.92 -15.50
CA LEU A 217 -1.66 -8.82 -16.39
C LEU A 217 -2.43 -9.37 -17.61
N ASP A 218 -3.45 -8.68 -18.09
CA ASP A 218 -4.22 -9.07 -19.28
C ASP A 218 -3.73 -8.29 -20.50
N ALA A 219 -3.08 -8.99 -21.45
CA ALA A 219 -2.52 -8.41 -22.65
C ALA A 219 -3.60 -7.81 -23.58
N GLY A 220 -4.77 -8.46 -23.65
CA GLY A 220 -5.94 -7.98 -24.42
C GLY A 220 -6.55 -6.70 -23.84
N LYS A 221 -6.26 -6.39 -22.57
CA LYS A 221 -6.62 -5.14 -21.90
C LYS A 221 -5.46 -4.14 -21.80
N GLY A 222 -4.46 -4.29 -22.67
CA GLY A 222 -3.28 -3.43 -22.70
C GLY A 222 -2.36 -3.66 -21.49
N HIS A 223 -2.25 -4.90 -21.04
CA HIS A 223 -1.49 -5.31 -19.85
C HIS A 223 -2.05 -4.74 -18.54
N ALA A 224 -3.38 -4.64 -18.44
CA ALA A 224 -4.04 -4.22 -17.21
C ALA A 224 -3.88 -5.26 -16.09
N LEU A 225 -3.64 -4.80 -14.86
CA LEU A 225 -3.52 -5.67 -13.69
C LEU A 225 -4.86 -6.36 -13.39
N THR A 226 -4.87 -7.68 -13.42
CA THR A 226 -6.06 -8.52 -13.19
C THR A 226 -6.07 -9.10 -11.79
N SER A 227 -4.92 -9.54 -11.29
CA SER A 227 -4.79 -10.05 -9.94
C SER A 227 -3.40 -9.85 -9.36
N VAL A 228 -3.35 -9.78 -8.03
CA VAL A 228 -2.11 -9.86 -7.26
C VAL A 228 -2.27 -10.91 -6.17
N ARG A 229 -1.29 -11.79 -6.01
CA ARG A 229 -1.17 -12.70 -4.88
C ARG A 229 0.12 -12.40 -4.13
N LEU A 230 0.00 -12.17 -2.83
CA LEU A 230 1.09 -11.78 -1.96
C LEU A 230 1.03 -12.59 -0.67
N GLU A 231 2.10 -13.30 -0.33
CA GLU A 231 2.23 -13.98 0.96
C GLU A 231 3.06 -13.12 1.90
N ARG A 232 2.50 -12.83 3.08
CA ARG A 232 3.15 -12.03 4.12
C ARG A 232 4.00 -12.90 5.04
N SER A 233 4.86 -12.25 5.81
CA SER A 233 5.72 -12.90 6.81
C SER A 233 4.94 -13.66 7.90
N ASP A 234 3.68 -13.29 8.15
CA ASP A 234 2.79 -13.97 9.10
C ASP A 234 2.04 -15.17 8.49
N GLY A 235 2.35 -15.54 7.24
CA GLY A 235 1.71 -16.63 6.50
C GLY A 235 0.33 -16.27 5.93
N THR A 236 -0.17 -15.06 6.18
CA THR A 236 -1.42 -14.61 5.56
C THR A 236 -1.20 -14.33 4.08
N VAL A 237 -2.20 -14.68 3.28
CA VAL A 237 -2.17 -14.43 1.85
C VAL A 237 -3.13 -13.33 1.50
N LEU A 238 -2.59 -12.23 0.99
CA LEU A 238 -3.37 -11.20 0.35
C LEU A 238 -3.65 -11.60 -1.10
N LEU A 239 -4.90 -11.43 -1.50
CA LEU A 239 -5.34 -11.63 -2.87
C LEU A 239 -6.13 -10.40 -3.33
N LEU A 240 -5.62 -9.71 -4.35
CA LEU A 240 -6.35 -8.70 -5.09
C LEU A 240 -6.87 -9.31 -6.39
N GLN A 241 -8.14 -9.10 -6.70
CA GLN A 241 -8.76 -9.54 -7.95
C GLN A 241 -9.66 -8.46 -8.54
N VAL A 242 -9.49 -8.20 -9.84
CA VAL A 242 -10.44 -7.42 -10.62
C VAL A 242 -11.61 -8.31 -11.03
N LYS A 243 -12.81 -7.99 -10.53
CA LYS A 243 -14.05 -8.77 -10.76
C LYS A 243 -14.80 -8.30 -11.99
N ARG A 244 -14.76 -6.99 -12.27
CA ARG A 244 -15.42 -6.38 -13.43
C ARG A 244 -14.54 -5.32 -14.07
N TRP A 245 -14.76 -5.12 -15.38
CA TRP A 245 -14.01 -4.19 -16.20
C TRP A 245 -14.94 -3.19 -16.87
N LYS A 246 -14.49 -1.95 -16.99
CA LYS A 246 -15.16 -0.88 -17.72
C LYS A 246 -14.23 -0.37 -18.81
N ARG A 247 -14.73 -0.23 -20.03
CA ARG A 247 -14.01 0.44 -21.11
C ARG A 247 -14.33 1.94 -21.06
N TYR A 248 -13.31 2.77 -21.09
CA TYR A 248 -13.42 4.22 -21.23
C TYR A 248 -12.48 4.65 -22.34
N GLN A 249 -13.03 5.16 -23.45
CA GLN A 249 -12.29 5.35 -24.70
C GLN A 249 -11.59 4.02 -25.09
N ASP A 250 -10.28 4.05 -25.31
CA ASP A 250 -9.47 2.86 -25.64
C ASP A 250 -8.80 2.21 -24.42
N LEU A 251 -9.17 2.65 -23.21
CA LEU A 251 -8.60 2.17 -21.97
C LEU A 251 -9.55 1.22 -21.24
N TRP A 252 -9.05 0.02 -20.93
CA TRP A 252 -9.72 -0.89 -20.01
C TRP A 252 -9.35 -0.55 -18.57
N LEU A 253 -10.35 -0.25 -17.75
CA LEU A 253 -10.21 0.11 -16.34
C LEU A 253 -10.89 -0.95 -15.47
N PRO A 254 -10.31 -1.29 -14.30
CA PRO A 254 -11.04 -2.07 -13.32
C PRO A 254 -12.30 -1.30 -12.89
N GLN A 255 -13.43 -1.98 -12.85
CA GLN A 255 -14.69 -1.41 -12.37
C GLN A 255 -14.99 -1.87 -10.95
N GLU A 256 -14.74 -3.14 -10.67
CA GLU A 256 -14.90 -3.73 -9.34
C GLU A 256 -13.63 -4.48 -8.98
N ILE A 257 -13.05 -4.14 -7.83
CA ILE A 257 -11.88 -4.80 -7.27
C ILE A 257 -12.26 -5.36 -5.91
N GLU A 258 -11.86 -6.59 -5.64
CA GLU A 258 -11.96 -7.21 -4.33
C GLU A 258 -10.57 -7.53 -3.82
N VAL A 259 -10.32 -7.24 -2.55
CA VAL A 259 -9.10 -7.63 -1.85
C VAL A 259 -9.47 -8.43 -0.62
N THR A 260 -8.90 -9.62 -0.50
CA THR A 260 -9.05 -10.52 0.65
C THR A 260 -7.70 -10.79 1.30
N GLY A 261 -7.71 -11.20 2.56
CA GLY A 261 -6.48 -11.43 3.32
C GLY A 261 -5.71 -10.14 3.60
N GLY A 262 -6.41 -8.99 3.61
CA GLY A 262 -5.81 -7.72 3.97
C GLY A 262 -5.42 -7.66 5.45
N LEU A 263 -4.87 -6.54 5.92
CA LEU A 263 -4.47 -6.38 7.33
C LEU A 263 -5.66 -6.74 8.26
N ARG A 264 -5.45 -7.63 9.25
CA ARG A 264 -6.50 -8.21 10.12
C ARG A 264 -7.54 -9.08 9.38
N ASN A 265 -7.12 -9.73 8.29
CA ASN A 265 -7.97 -10.58 7.45
C ASN A 265 -9.25 -9.86 6.98
N ASN A 266 -9.13 -8.56 6.67
CA ASN A 266 -10.25 -7.76 6.21
C ASN A 266 -10.59 -8.06 4.74
N VAL A 267 -11.84 -7.76 4.37
CA VAL A 267 -12.28 -7.76 2.98
C VAL A 267 -12.49 -6.33 2.54
N GLN A 268 -11.88 -5.96 1.40
CA GLN A 268 -12.02 -4.63 0.82
C GLN A 268 -12.64 -4.75 -0.57
N LYS A 269 -13.54 -3.82 -0.89
CA LYS A 269 -14.15 -3.70 -2.21
C LYS A 269 -14.01 -2.28 -2.70
N LEU A 270 -13.65 -2.15 -3.97
CA LEU A 270 -13.59 -0.87 -4.66
C LEU A 270 -14.52 -0.90 -5.86
N SER A 271 -15.30 0.17 -6.03
CA SER A 271 -16.18 0.35 -7.16
C SER A 271 -15.88 1.67 -7.86
N LEU A 272 -15.59 1.61 -9.15
CA LEU A 272 -15.38 2.78 -10.00
C LEU A 272 -16.73 3.44 -10.28
N LEU A 273 -16.93 4.64 -9.75
CA LEU A 273 -18.15 5.43 -9.91
C LEU A 273 -18.11 6.28 -11.19
N GLU A 274 -17.02 6.99 -11.40
CA GLU A 274 -16.90 8.00 -12.46
C GLU A 274 -15.51 7.98 -13.10
N VAL A 275 -15.44 8.31 -14.38
CA VAL A 275 -14.21 8.51 -15.14
C VAL A 275 -14.38 9.77 -15.99
N ARG A 276 -13.41 10.68 -15.92
CA ARG A 276 -13.40 11.93 -16.69
C ARG A 276 -11.99 12.30 -17.13
N PRO A 277 -11.81 13.17 -18.13
CA PRO A 277 -10.48 13.68 -18.47
C PRO A 277 -9.84 14.40 -17.28
N SER A 278 -8.55 14.16 -17.04
CA SER A 278 -7.77 14.89 -16.05
C SER A 278 -7.40 16.25 -16.61
N ASN A 279 -7.58 17.32 -15.83
CA ASN A 279 -7.04 18.64 -16.19
C ASN A 279 -5.52 18.71 -16.02
N LYS A 280 -4.90 17.69 -15.41
CA LYS A 280 -3.47 17.62 -15.03
C LYS A 280 -2.95 18.79 -14.19
N ILE A 281 -3.83 19.68 -13.74
CA ILE A 281 -3.45 20.83 -12.93
C ILE A 281 -3.13 20.28 -11.54
N PRO A 282 -1.86 20.42 -11.09
CA PRO A 282 -1.51 20.07 -9.72
C PRO A 282 -2.35 20.93 -8.77
N PRO A 283 -2.75 20.36 -7.64
CA PRO A 283 -3.64 21.05 -6.73
C PRO A 283 -2.89 22.20 -6.07
N GLU A 284 -3.61 23.24 -5.66
CA GLU A 284 -2.99 24.41 -5.04
C GLU A 284 -2.18 24.08 -3.79
N TRP A 285 -2.47 22.99 -3.08
CA TRP A 285 -1.71 22.59 -1.90
C TRP A 285 -0.33 22.01 -2.24
N LEU A 286 -0.13 21.50 -3.45
CA LEU A 286 1.16 21.00 -3.93
C LEU A 286 1.94 22.13 -4.62
N ARG A 287 2.30 23.16 -3.84
CA ARG A 287 3.08 24.31 -4.33
C ARG A 287 4.56 23.95 -4.41
N PRO A 288 5.31 24.50 -5.37
CA PRO A 288 6.77 24.45 -5.33
C PRO A 288 7.30 24.93 -3.98
N GLY A 289 8.33 24.27 -3.46
CA GLY A 289 8.96 24.63 -2.18
C GLY A 289 8.27 24.08 -0.94
N ILE A 290 7.16 23.33 -1.07
CA ILE A 290 6.57 22.64 0.09
C ILE A 290 7.60 21.68 0.70
N PRO A 291 7.81 21.69 2.03
CA PRO A 291 8.72 20.74 2.65
C PRO A 291 8.18 19.32 2.48
N VAL A 292 9.06 18.41 2.08
CA VAL A 292 8.77 17.01 1.85
C VAL A 292 9.77 16.19 2.63
N LYS A 293 9.28 15.27 3.46
CA LYS A 293 10.11 14.20 4.01
C LYS A 293 10.14 13.01 3.05
N ASP A 294 11.32 12.72 2.53
CA ASP A 294 11.58 11.59 1.66
C ASP A 294 12.18 10.42 2.43
N VAL A 295 11.48 9.28 2.42
CA VAL A 295 11.85 8.09 3.19
C VAL A 295 12.56 7.02 2.35
N ARG A 296 12.97 7.34 1.11
CA ARG A 296 13.69 6.39 0.24
C ARG A 296 15.02 5.90 0.82
N LEU A 297 15.63 6.65 1.74
CA LEU A 297 16.87 6.29 2.43
C LEU A 297 16.63 5.72 3.84
N GLY A 298 15.38 5.41 4.20
CA GLY A 298 14.98 4.86 5.50
C GLY A 298 14.03 5.76 6.30
N ASP A 299 13.54 5.26 7.44
CA ASP A 299 12.49 5.88 8.27
C ASP A 299 12.82 7.29 8.77
N ALA A 300 14.11 7.55 9.02
CA ALA A 300 14.59 8.88 9.42
C ALA A 300 14.28 9.94 8.35
N GLY A 301 14.32 9.54 7.08
CA GLY A 301 14.05 10.34 5.89
C GLY A 301 14.94 11.58 5.73
N VAL A 302 14.84 12.22 4.57
CA VAL A 302 15.50 13.51 4.26
C VAL A 302 14.41 14.54 3.98
N ILE A 303 14.43 15.66 4.72
CA ILE A 303 13.48 16.75 4.50
C ILE A 303 14.09 17.76 3.53
N TYR A 304 13.40 18.05 2.44
CA TYR A 304 13.81 19.08 1.49
C TYR A 304 12.59 19.82 0.92
N PRO A 305 12.75 21.08 0.48
CA PRO A 305 11.70 21.78 -0.27
C PRO A 305 11.52 21.12 -1.63
N LEU A 306 10.29 20.74 -2.00
CA LEU A 306 10.00 20.08 -3.27
C LEU A 306 10.31 21.01 -4.46
N PRO A 307 11.37 20.77 -5.23
CA PRO A 307 11.71 21.61 -6.36
C PRO A 307 10.73 21.36 -7.50
N GLU A 308 10.11 22.42 -8.02
CA GLU A 308 9.32 22.38 -9.27
C GLU A 308 8.30 21.22 -9.38
N ARG A 309 7.78 20.74 -8.23
CA ARG A 309 6.84 19.61 -8.13
C ARG A 309 7.38 18.26 -8.65
N ARG A 310 8.70 18.08 -8.68
CA ARG A 310 9.36 16.80 -8.98
C ARG A 310 10.16 16.31 -7.79
N LEU A 311 10.24 14.98 -7.65
CA LEU A 311 11.09 14.35 -6.66
C LEU A 311 12.55 14.34 -7.17
N PRO A 312 13.54 14.75 -6.36
CA PRO A 312 14.95 14.54 -6.66
C PRO A 312 15.28 13.04 -6.92
N PRO A 313 16.26 12.74 -7.78
CA PRO A 313 16.78 11.39 -7.93
C PRO A 313 17.46 10.89 -6.65
N LEU A 314 17.59 9.57 -6.49
CA LEU A 314 18.14 8.95 -5.28
C LEU A 314 19.55 9.47 -4.93
N GLN A 315 20.37 9.75 -5.95
CA GLN A 315 21.74 10.27 -5.79
C GLN A 315 21.75 11.64 -5.12
N GLU A 316 20.90 12.57 -5.56
CA GLU A 316 20.75 13.89 -4.94
C GLU A 316 20.27 13.78 -3.49
N ILE A 317 19.37 12.84 -3.18
CA ILE A 317 18.90 12.62 -1.80
C ILE A 317 20.04 12.08 -0.93
N GLN A 318 20.89 11.20 -1.46
CA GLN A 318 22.06 10.71 -0.75
C GLN A 318 23.06 11.83 -0.48
N GLU A 319 23.21 12.78 -1.39
CA GLU A 319 24.03 13.98 -1.19
C GLU A 319 23.40 14.90 -0.13
N LEU A 320 22.09 15.15 -0.21
CA LEU A 320 21.35 15.93 0.79
C LEU A 320 21.44 15.28 2.18
N ALA A 321 21.39 13.95 2.27
CA ALA A 321 21.59 13.22 3.52
C ALA A 321 23.01 13.37 4.10
N LYS A 322 24.03 13.48 3.23
CA LYS A 322 25.42 13.70 3.65
C LYS A 322 25.67 15.14 4.09
N VAL A 323 24.98 16.10 3.47
CA VAL A 323 25.12 17.55 3.75
C VAL A 323 24.27 17.98 4.95
N SER A 324 23.22 17.22 5.29
CA SER A 324 22.39 17.42 6.48
C SER A 324 22.62 16.33 7.55
N PRO A 325 23.82 16.23 8.17
CA PRO A 325 24.04 15.31 9.29
C PRO A 325 23.37 15.79 10.59
N ASP A 326 22.92 17.05 10.65
CA ASP A 326 22.23 17.60 11.81
C ASP A 326 20.71 17.46 11.69
N ARG A 327 20.19 16.76 12.71
CA ARG A 327 18.81 16.66 13.20
C ARG A 327 17.84 17.74 12.70
N PRO A 328 16.54 17.42 12.59
CA PRO A 328 15.51 18.43 12.34
C PRO A 328 15.68 19.56 13.35
N GLU A 329 15.96 20.77 12.85
CA GLU A 329 15.73 21.97 13.62
C GLU A 329 14.29 21.89 14.12
N ARG A 330 14.21 21.80 15.44
CA ARG A 330 12.98 21.71 16.21
C ARG A 330 12.06 22.84 15.78
N LEU A 331 10.90 22.51 15.21
CA LEU A 331 9.80 23.46 15.22
C LEU A 331 9.47 23.75 16.71
N PRO A 332 9.45 25.02 17.14
CA PRO A 332 9.16 25.35 18.53
C PRO A 332 7.76 24.84 18.89
N GLY A 333 7.69 23.89 19.83
CA GLY A 333 6.43 23.29 20.32
C GLY A 333 6.28 21.78 20.13
N GLN A 334 7.23 21.10 19.48
CA GLN A 334 7.18 19.64 19.34
C GLN A 334 7.87 18.97 20.54
N GLU A 335 7.08 18.44 21.48
CA GLU A 335 7.63 17.63 22.58
C GLU A 335 8.31 16.36 22.04
N PRO A 336 9.40 15.92 22.67
CA PRO A 336 10.17 14.78 22.20
C PRO A 336 9.33 13.50 22.25
N SER A 337 8.99 12.94 21.08
CA SER A 337 8.66 11.53 21.00
C SER A 337 9.93 10.75 21.35
N LEU A 338 10.05 10.34 22.61
CA LEU A 338 11.15 9.51 23.08
C LEU A 338 11.25 8.26 22.19
N ASP A 339 12.39 8.09 21.55
CA ASP A 339 12.73 6.93 20.73
C ASP A 339 12.26 5.63 21.40
N ALA A 340 11.37 4.91 20.72
CA ALA A 340 10.79 3.65 21.20
C ALA A 340 11.88 2.57 21.48
N GLY A 341 13.10 2.76 20.99
CA GLY A 341 14.27 1.95 21.33
C GLY A 341 14.75 2.15 22.77
N VAL A 342 14.84 3.39 23.26
CA VAL A 342 15.42 3.70 24.59
C VAL A 342 14.48 3.29 25.71
N TRP A 343 13.15 3.48 25.52
CA TRP A 343 12.13 3.04 26.49
C TRP A 343 12.00 1.52 26.62
N ARG A 344 12.55 0.74 25.69
CA ARG A 344 12.54 -0.72 25.78
C ARG A 344 13.63 -1.24 26.72
N PHE A 345 14.71 -0.48 26.88
CA PHE A 345 15.85 -0.84 27.73
C PHE A 345 15.85 -0.14 29.10
N LEU A 346 15.19 1.01 29.24
CA LEU A 346 15.15 1.74 30.52
C LEU A 346 14.48 0.94 31.65
N PRO A 347 13.27 0.35 31.49
CA PRO A 347 12.59 -0.36 32.57
C PRO A 347 13.35 -1.59 33.07
N PRO A 348 13.92 -2.46 32.20
CA PRO A 348 14.78 -3.56 32.66
C PRO A 348 16.00 -3.09 33.45
N VAL A 349 16.70 -2.05 32.99
CA VAL A 349 17.92 -1.56 33.66
C VAL A 349 17.60 -0.93 35.01
N VAL A 350 16.50 -0.17 35.12
CA VAL A 350 16.04 0.41 36.39
C VAL A 350 15.64 -0.70 37.38
N LEU A 351 14.95 -1.76 36.92
CA LEU A 351 14.61 -2.90 37.77
C LEU A 351 15.85 -3.66 38.29
N VAL A 352 16.85 -3.85 37.43
CA VAL A 352 18.14 -4.44 37.85
C VAL A 352 18.83 -3.55 38.89
N ALA A 353 18.89 -2.24 38.68
CA ALA A 353 19.50 -1.31 39.62
C ALA A 353 18.76 -1.29 40.97
N ILE A 354 17.42 -1.32 40.98
CA ILE A 354 16.61 -1.43 42.19
C ILE A 354 16.90 -2.76 42.91
N GLY A 355 16.99 -3.87 42.18
CA GLY A 355 17.34 -5.19 42.73
C GLY A 355 18.71 -5.22 43.39
N VAL A 356 19.74 -4.66 42.73
CA VAL A 356 21.10 -4.55 43.29
C VAL A 356 21.12 -3.66 44.54
N TYR A 357 20.42 -2.53 44.52
CA TYR A 357 20.32 -1.65 45.68
C TYR A 357 19.63 -2.33 46.88
N TRP A 358 18.55 -3.06 46.63
CA TRP A 358 17.83 -3.81 47.67
C TRP A 358 18.69 -4.94 48.25
N TYR A 359 19.36 -5.71 47.40
CA TYR A 359 20.28 -6.76 47.83
C TYR A 359 21.41 -6.20 48.69
N TRP A 360 22.04 -5.11 48.25
CA TRP A 360 23.10 -4.44 49.01
C TRP A 360 22.60 -3.94 50.37
N ARG A 361 21.39 -3.37 50.43
CA ARG A 361 20.79 -2.89 51.68
C ARG A 361 20.51 -4.04 52.66
N VAL A 362 19.96 -5.15 52.17
CA VAL A 362 19.65 -6.35 53.00
C VAL A 362 20.93 -7.00 53.51
N SER A 363 21.93 -7.24 52.64
CA SER A 363 23.22 -7.79 53.06
C SER A 363 23.96 -6.89 54.05
N ARG A 364 23.71 -5.58 54.07
CA ARG A 364 24.29 -4.66 55.06
C ARG A 364 23.57 -4.69 56.41
N ALA A 365 22.28 -5.01 56.42
CA ALA A 365 21.50 -5.23 57.64
C ALA A 365 21.85 -6.59 58.28
N GLU A 366 22.03 -7.63 57.47
CA GLU A 366 22.43 -8.98 57.92
C GLU A 366 23.86 -9.05 58.46
N ARG A 367 24.75 -8.13 58.05
CA ARG A 367 26.11 -8.01 58.63
C ARG A 367 26.17 -7.18 59.91
N ARG A 368 25.04 -6.58 60.32
CA ARG A 368 24.90 -5.77 61.54
C ARG A 368 24.03 -6.43 62.61
N ALA A 369 23.28 -7.47 62.25
CA ALA A 369 22.72 -8.45 63.17
C ALA A 369 23.77 -9.54 63.42
#